data_AF-A0A7V8YDQ5-F1
#
_entry.id   AF-A0A7V8YDQ5-F1
#
_cell.length_a   1.000
_cell.length_b   1.000
_cell.length_c   1.000
_cell.angle_alpha   90.00
_cell.angle_beta   90.00
_cell.angle_gamma   90.00
#
_symmetry.space_group_name_H-M   'P 1'
#
loop_
_entity.id
_entity.type
_entity.pdbx_description
1 polymer ?
#
loop_
_entity_poly.entity_id
_entity_poly.type
_entity_poly.pdbx_seq_one_letter_code
_entity_poly.pdbx_strand_id
1 'polypeptide(L)'
;VIFDPAPRLPSPVRTAADAATLGDPSGHSALSTAPEVIRRFVAARPEVPILGFAGAPFTLLCYLVEGKGSKDWVETKKLLYREPALAGALLDRLADAVGDHLQAQVDAGAAAVQMFDTWAGALSVHDYRKWALPAARRALARVRGAPTLYFTKDSAPFLPMLPETGADAIGLDWRVDLAAARKILGSIPVQGNLDPTVLYAPPDEIRAQVRRVLREGGGRGHVFNLGHGILPDAPVSGVEVMVETVKAWAG
;
A
#
# COMPACT_ATOMS: atom_id res chain seq x y z
N VAL A 1 30.22 9.95 -1.31
CA VAL A 1 28.93 10.21 -1.97
C VAL A 1 27.85 9.78 -1.00
N ILE A 2 26.99 10.70 -0.54
CA ILE A 2 25.84 10.34 0.30
C ILE A 2 24.85 9.64 -0.63
N PHE A 3 24.58 8.36 -0.36
CA PHE A 3 23.55 7.61 -1.06
C PHE A 3 22.19 8.23 -0.71
N ASP A 4 21.55 8.87 -1.69
CA ASP A 4 20.20 9.44 -1.58
C ASP A 4 19.27 8.65 -2.51
N PRO A 5 18.68 7.54 -2.04
CA PRO A 5 17.85 6.65 -2.84
C PRO A 5 16.45 7.21 -3.13
N ALA A 6 16.12 8.42 -2.68
CA ALA A 6 14.79 8.98 -2.88
C ALA A 6 14.52 9.21 -4.37
N PRO A 7 13.31 8.88 -4.88
CA PRO A 7 12.98 9.11 -6.27
C PRO A 7 13.11 10.59 -6.61
N ARG A 8 13.72 10.90 -7.76
CA ARG A 8 13.84 12.26 -8.30
C ARG A 8 13.37 12.24 -9.74
N LEU A 9 12.21 12.85 -9.99
CA LEU A 9 11.64 13.02 -11.31
C LEU A 9 12.12 14.37 -11.88
N PRO A 10 12.82 14.38 -13.03
CA PRO A 10 13.41 15.60 -13.57
C PRO A 10 12.36 16.63 -14.01
N SER A 11 11.16 16.16 -14.37
CA SER A 11 10.06 16.99 -14.90
C SER A 11 8.77 16.75 -14.10
N PRO A 12 8.61 17.38 -12.91
CA PRO A 12 7.39 17.28 -12.13
C PRO A 12 6.20 17.94 -12.84
N VAL A 13 5.00 17.37 -12.66
CA VAL A 13 3.77 17.85 -13.29
C VAL A 13 3.09 18.88 -12.39
N ARG A 14 3.03 20.15 -12.82
CA ARG A 14 2.40 21.23 -12.05
C ARG A 14 1.27 21.92 -12.80
N THR A 15 1.26 21.80 -14.11
CA THR A 15 0.31 22.48 -15.00
C THR A 15 -0.33 21.50 -15.99
N ALA A 16 -1.39 21.94 -16.66
CA ALA A 16 -2.02 21.15 -17.73
C ALA A 16 -1.06 20.88 -18.90
N ALA A 17 -0.14 21.82 -19.19
CA ALA A 17 0.88 21.65 -20.21
C ALA A 17 1.86 20.53 -19.83
N ASP A 18 2.30 20.47 -18.56
CA ASP A 18 3.16 19.38 -18.09
C ASP A 18 2.44 18.03 -18.20
N ALA A 19 1.18 17.99 -17.78
CA ALA A 19 0.34 16.78 -17.83
C ALA A 19 0.14 16.25 -19.25
N ALA A 20 0.07 17.16 -20.24
CA ALA A 20 -0.05 16.80 -21.65
C ALA A 20 1.21 16.12 -22.21
N THR A 21 2.36 16.27 -21.56
CA THR A 21 3.60 15.59 -21.99
C THR A 21 3.70 14.14 -21.50
N LEU A 22 2.84 13.73 -20.56
CA LEU A 22 2.81 12.36 -20.06
C LEU A 22 2.35 11.42 -21.19
N GLY A 23 3.18 10.43 -21.51
CA GLY A 23 2.87 9.35 -22.45
C GLY A 23 2.01 8.25 -21.84
N ASP A 24 1.40 7.42 -22.68
CA ASP A 24 0.73 6.20 -22.23
C ASP A 24 1.78 5.18 -21.75
N PRO A 25 1.75 4.75 -20.47
CA PRO A 25 2.74 3.82 -19.97
C PRO A 25 2.50 2.37 -20.42
N SER A 26 1.33 2.04 -20.99
CA SER A 26 0.91 0.65 -21.31
C SER A 26 1.91 -0.13 -22.18
N GLY A 27 2.59 0.55 -23.11
CA GLY A 27 3.61 -0.03 -23.99
C GLY A 27 5.04 0.01 -23.45
N HIS A 28 5.28 0.55 -22.25
CA HIS A 28 6.62 0.74 -21.73
C HIS A 28 7.20 -0.57 -21.16
N SER A 29 8.39 -0.98 -21.60
CA SER A 29 9.01 -2.25 -21.22
C SER A 29 9.16 -2.44 -19.70
N ALA A 30 9.41 -1.35 -18.95
CA ALA A 30 9.46 -1.38 -17.48
C ALA A 30 8.20 -1.98 -16.82
N LEU A 31 7.02 -1.84 -17.43
CA LEU A 31 5.79 -2.45 -16.91
C LEU A 31 5.72 -3.96 -17.15
N SER A 32 6.47 -4.48 -18.13
CA SER A 32 6.55 -5.92 -18.42
C SER A 32 7.50 -6.69 -17.50
N THR A 33 8.44 -5.99 -16.85
CA THR A 33 9.42 -6.60 -15.94
C THR A 33 8.77 -7.25 -14.73
N ALA A 34 7.81 -6.60 -14.08
CA ALA A 34 7.15 -7.18 -12.90
C ALA A 34 6.38 -8.47 -13.23
N PRO A 35 5.51 -8.53 -14.26
CA PRO A 35 4.91 -9.77 -14.74
C PRO A 35 5.93 -10.87 -15.06
N GLU A 36 7.05 -10.54 -15.72
CA GLU A 36 8.09 -11.53 -16.02
C GLU A 36 8.73 -12.12 -14.75
N VAL A 37 9.06 -11.26 -13.78
CA VAL A 37 9.63 -11.67 -12.50
C VAL A 37 8.64 -12.56 -11.73
N ILE A 38 7.35 -12.21 -11.72
CA ILE A 38 6.31 -13.02 -11.09
C ILE A 38 6.26 -14.42 -11.69
N ARG A 39 6.22 -14.55 -13.03
CA ARG A 39 6.21 -15.88 -13.68
C ARG A 39 7.40 -16.74 -13.25
N ARG A 40 8.59 -16.14 -13.14
CA ARG A 40 9.81 -16.84 -12.69
C ARG A 40 9.68 -17.33 -11.25
N PHE A 41 9.16 -16.51 -10.33
CA PHE A 41 8.98 -16.91 -8.93
C PHE A 41 7.88 -17.93 -8.74
N VAL A 42 6.75 -17.78 -9.43
CA VAL A 42 5.66 -18.77 -9.41
C VAL A 42 6.15 -20.14 -9.88
N ALA A 43 6.95 -20.18 -10.96
CA ALA A 43 7.53 -21.42 -11.45
C ALA A 43 8.58 -22.02 -10.49
N ALA A 44 9.38 -21.18 -9.83
CA ALA A 44 10.45 -21.63 -8.96
C ALA A 44 9.97 -22.07 -7.56
N ARG A 45 8.87 -21.50 -7.06
CA ARG A 45 8.35 -21.69 -5.69
C ARG A 45 6.82 -21.85 -5.68
N PRO A 46 6.27 -22.89 -6.34
CA PRO A 46 4.82 -23.05 -6.50
C PRO A 46 4.06 -23.23 -5.17
N GLU A 47 4.76 -23.55 -4.07
CA GLU A 47 4.19 -23.72 -2.74
C GLU A 47 3.97 -22.40 -1.97
N VAL A 48 4.56 -21.30 -2.42
CA VAL A 48 4.46 -19.99 -1.77
C VAL A 48 3.64 -19.04 -2.65
N PRO A 49 2.47 -18.55 -2.19
CA PRO A 49 1.70 -17.56 -2.93
C PRO A 49 2.54 -16.30 -3.19
N ILE A 50 2.60 -15.86 -4.45
CA ILE A 50 3.28 -14.61 -4.82
C ILE A 50 2.27 -13.46 -4.76
N LEU A 51 2.61 -12.43 -3.98
CA LEU A 51 1.83 -11.20 -3.87
C LEU A 51 2.38 -10.16 -4.84
N GLY A 52 1.59 -9.76 -5.83
CA GLY A 52 1.90 -8.60 -6.68
C GLY A 52 1.61 -7.29 -5.95
N PHE A 53 2.14 -6.16 -6.41
CA PHE A 53 1.84 -4.87 -5.79
C PHE A 53 2.00 -3.66 -6.71
N ALA A 54 1.42 -2.54 -6.28
CA ALA A 54 1.62 -1.22 -6.88
C ALA A 54 1.43 -0.11 -5.83
N GLY A 55 1.98 1.08 -6.12
CA GLY A 55 1.61 2.29 -5.38
C GLY A 55 0.22 2.77 -5.78
N ALA A 56 -0.55 3.28 -4.81
CA ALA A 56 -1.88 3.81 -5.07
C ALA A 56 -1.84 5.11 -5.89
N PRO A 57 -2.92 5.46 -6.60
CA PRO A 57 -2.93 6.64 -7.49
C PRO A 57 -2.57 7.95 -6.79
N PHE A 58 -3.09 8.18 -5.58
CA PHE A 58 -2.77 9.38 -4.81
C PHE A 58 -1.28 9.42 -4.41
N THR A 59 -0.76 8.29 -3.94
CA THR A 59 0.66 8.13 -3.61
C THR A 59 1.57 8.38 -4.83
N LEU A 60 1.18 7.94 -6.03
CA LEU A 60 1.91 8.24 -7.26
C LEU A 60 1.78 9.71 -7.69
N LEU A 61 0.60 10.32 -7.53
CA LEU A 61 0.39 11.74 -7.78
C LEU A 61 1.30 12.60 -6.91
N CYS A 62 1.47 12.22 -5.64
CA CYS A 62 2.40 12.86 -4.72
C CYS A 62 3.81 12.99 -5.31
N TYR A 63 4.40 11.88 -5.79
CA TYR A 63 5.71 11.92 -6.43
C TYR A 63 5.69 12.65 -7.77
N LEU A 64 4.67 12.43 -8.59
CA LEU A 64 4.55 13.04 -9.91
C LEU A 64 4.55 14.58 -9.85
N VAL A 65 3.89 15.15 -8.85
CA VAL A 65 3.74 16.61 -8.69
C VAL A 65 4.89 17.23 -7.89
N GLU A 66 5.37 16.57 -6.83
CA GLU A 66 6.52 17.08 -6.07
C GLU A 66 7.84 16.92 -6.81
N GLY A 67 7.94 15.89 -7.65
CA GLY A 67 9.15 15.46 -8.32
C GLY A 67 10.15 14.75 -7.42
N LYS A 68 9.83 14.58 -6.13
CA LYS A 68 10.68 13.95 -5.12
C LYS A 68 9.88 13.56 -3.88
N GLY A 69 10.54 12.93 -2.92
CA GLY A 69 9.97 12.77 -1.57
C GLY A 69 9.68 14.11 -0.90
N SER A 70 8.57 14.17 -0.16
CA SER A 70 8.14 15.34 0.60
C SER A 70 7.60 14.91 1.96
N LYS A 71 7.68 15.80 2.96
CA LYS A 71 7.06 15.57 4.27
C LYS A 71 5.58 15.96 4.25
N ASP A 72 5.26 17.05 3.55
CA ASP A 72 3.94 17.70 3.66
C ASP A 72 3.12 17.64 2.36
N TRP A 73 3.75 17.26 1.24
CA TRP A 73 3.14 17.18 -0.10
C TRP A 73 2.47 18.49 -0.53
N VAL A 74 3.14 19.62 -0.26
CA VAL A 74 2.63 20.98 -0.47
C VAL A 74 2.24 21.24 -1.93
N GLU A 75 3.08 20.84 -2.89
CA GLU A 75 2.79 21.10 -4.30
C GLU A 75 1.63 20.23 -4.80
N THR A 76 1.56 18.99 -4.34
CA THR A 76 0.41 18.11 -4.60
C THR A 76 -0.87 18.73 -4.07
N LYS A 77 -0.89 19.18 -2.81
CA LYS A 77 -2.07 19.80 -2.20
C LYS A 77 -2.45 21.12 -2.90
N LYS A 78 -1.46 21.94 -3.30
CA LYS A 78 -1.73 23.13 -4.13
C LYS A 78 -2.45 22.77 -5.42
N LEU A 79 -2.04 21.70 -6.11
CA LEU A 79 -2.73 21.20 -7.31
C LEU A 79 -4.17 20.81 -7.00
N LEU A 80 -4.41 20.03 -5.93
CA LEU A 80 -5.76 19.61 -5.53
C LEU A 80 -6.70 20.80 -5.29
N TYR A 81 -6.20 21.87 -4.71
CA TYR A 81 -7.00 23.04 -4.34
C TYR A 81 -7.16 24.06 -5.47
N ARG A 82 -6.11 24.27 -6.26
CA ARG A 82 -6.09 25.30 -7.32
C ARG A 82 -6.64 24.79 -8.64
N GLU A 83 -6.36 23.54 -8.97
CA GLU A 83 -6.66 22.93 -10.27
C GLU A 83 -7.39 21.58 -10.10
N PRO A 84 -8.56 21.55 -9.44
CA PRO A 84 -9.24 20.31 -9.09
C PRO A 84 -9.61 19.43 -10.30
N ALA A 85 -9.92 20.05 -11.44
CA ALA A 85 -10.21 19.33 -12.68
C ALA A 85 -8.97 18.58 -13.21
N LEU A 86 -7.81 19.23 -13.21
CA LEU A 86 -6.54 18.62 -13.60
C LEU A 86 -6.13 17.51 -12.63
N ALA A 87 -6.25 17.76 -11.32
CA ALA A 87 -5.98 16.77 -10.29
C ALA A 87 -6.84 15.50 -10.47
N GLY A 88 -8.15 15.67 -10.71
CA GLY A 88 -9.06 14.56 -11.00
C GLY A 88 -8.65 13.76 -12.23
N ALA A 89 -8.36 14.45 -13.34
CA ALA A 89 -7.94 13.80 -14.58
C ALA A 89 -6.61 13.01 -14.42
N LEU A 90 -5.64 13.56 -13.67
CA LEU A 90 -4.40 12.87 -13.37
C LEU A 90 -4.63 11.64 -12.47
N LEU A 91 -5.49 11.75 -11.46
CA LEU A 91 -5.83 10.61 -10.59
C LEU A 91 -6.55 9.50 -11.35
N ASP A 92 -7.48 9.83 -12.24
CA ASP A 92 -8.16 8.84 -13.09
C ASP A 92 -7.16 8.11 -13.98
N ARG A 93 -6.25 8.84 -14.62
CA ARG A 93 -5.20 8.27 -15.46
C ARG A 93 -4.24 7.37 -14.68
N LEU A 94 -3.81 7.82 -13.50
CA LEU A 94 -2.96 7.02 -12.61
C LEU A 94 -3.70 5.77 -12.11
N ALA A 95 -4.99 5.88 -11.79
CA ALA A 95 -5.82 4.76 -11.36
C ALA A 95 -5.97 3.70 -12.44
N ASP A 96 -6.18 4.11 -13.70
CA ASP A 96 -6.23 3.17 -14.82
C ASP A 96 -4.88 2.47 -15.00
N ALA A 97 -3.78 3.21 -15.02
CA ALA A 97 -2.45 2.64 -15.16
C ALA A 97 -2.08 1.68 -14.01
N VAL A 98 -2.42 2.03 -12.77
CA VAL A 98 -2.20 1.17 -11.59
C VAL A 98 -3.03 -0.09 -11.67
N GLY A 99 -4.32 0.02 -12.01
CA GLY A 99 -5.19 -1.14 -12.12
C GLY A 99 -4.75 -2.10 -13.24
N ASP A 100 -4.36 -1.57 -14.40
CA ASP A 100 -3.81 -2.38 -15.49
C ASP A 100 -2.48 -3.05 -15.11
N HIS A 101 -1.63 -2.35 -14.38
CA HIS A 101 -0.38 -2.92 -13.88
C HIS A 101 -0.61 -4.04 -12.85
N LEU A 102 -1.60 -3.89 -11.97
CA LEU A 102 -1.99 -4.93 -11.02
C LEU A 102 -2.61 -6.13 -11.74
N GLN A 103 -3.48 -5.90 -12.74
CA GLN A 103 -4.06 -6.98 -13.53
C GLN A 103 -2.99 -7.77 -14.28
N ALA A 104 -2.01 -7.10 -14.89
CA ALA A 104 -0.91 -7.78 -15.59
C ALA A 104 -0.07 -8.67 -14.65
N GLN A 105 0.02 -8.33 -13.36
CA GLN A 105 0.67 -9.16 -12.35
C GLN A 105 -0.19 -10.39 -11.99
N VAL A 106 -1.51 -10.24 -11.91
CA VAL A 106 -2.45 -11.37 -11.75
C VAL A 106 -2.38 -12.32 -12.94
N ASP A 107 -2.39 -11.79 -14.17
CA ASP A 107 -2.26 -12.58 -15.40
C ASP A 107 -0.93 -13.33 -15.49
N ALA A 108 0.10 -12.84 -14.80
CA ALA A 108 1.40 -13.48 -14.66
C ALA A 108 1.47 -14.55 -13.55
N GLY A 109 0.40 -14.73 -12.77
CA GLY A 109 0.29 -15.74 -11.73
C GLY A 109 0.40 -15.22 -10.30
N ALA A 110 0.30 -13.90 -10.06
CA ALA A 110 0.17 -13.40 -8.69
C ALA A 110 -1.11 -13.95 -8.05
N ALA A 111 -0.97 -14.56 -6.88
CA ALA A 111 -2.09 -15.18 -6.15
C ALA A 111 -3.02 -14.15 -5.50
N ALA A 112 -2.50 -12.96 -5.23
CA ALA A 112 -3.22 -11.77 -4.78
C ALA A 112 -2.39 -10.54 -5.18
N VAL A 113 -2.98 -9.35 -5.09
CA VAL A 113 -2.26 -8.10 -5.29
C VAL A 113 -2.54 -7.07 -4.21
N GLN A 114 -1.53 -6.27 -3.85
CA GLN A 114 -1.64 -5.24 -2.83
C GLN A 114 -1.36 -3.85 -3.39
N MET A 115 -2.27 -2.91 -3.13
CA MET A 115 -2.10 -1.50 -3.44
C MET A 115 -1.72 -0.72 -2.19
N PHE A 116 -0.61 0.02 -2.26
CA PHE A 116 -0.06 0.78 -1.15
C PHE A 116 -0.35 2.28 -1.31
N ASP A 117 -1.25 2.81 -0.47
CA ASP A 117 -1.51 4.24 -0.37
C ASP A 117 -0.77 4.86 0.81
N THR A 118 0.56 4.87 0.68
CA THR A 118 1.51 5.31 1.70
C THR A 118 1.29 6.77 2.12
N TRP A 119 0.79 7.63 1.21
CA TRP A 119 0.68 9.06 1.44
C TRP A 119 -0.74 9.58 1.66
N ALA A 120 -1.77 8.74 1.53
CA ALA A 120 -3.16 9.14 1.82
C ALA A 120 -3.34 9.69 3.25
N GLY A 121 -2.54 9.22 4.21
CA GLY A 121 -2.42 9.75 5.58
C GLY A 121 -2.12 11.25 5.68
N ALA A 122 -1.57 11.86 4.63
CA ALA A 122 -1.30 13.29 4.59
C ALA A 122 -2.54 14.15 4.29
N LEU A 123 -3.67 13.53 3.94
CA LEU A 123 -4.93 14.22 3.61
C LEU A 123 -5.82 14.39 4.85
N SER A 124 -6.70 15.38 4.81
CA SER A 124 -7.84 15.44 5.71
C SER A 124 -8.84 14.31 5.37
N VAL A 125 -9.74 13.97 6.29
CA VAL A 125 -10.84 13.02 6.02
C VAL A 125 -11.69 13.46 4.82
N HIS A 126 -11.91 14.78 4.69
CA HIS A 126 -12.65 15.36 3.58
C HIS A 126 -11.91 15.15 2.25
N ASP A 127 -10.62 15.45 2.21
CA ASP A 127 -9.81 15.33 1.00
C ASP A 127 -9.55 13.87 0.63
N TYR A 128 -9.40 12.98 1.61
CA TYR A 128 -9.28 11.53 1.37
C TYR A 128 -10.53 11.01 0.63
N ARG A 129 -11.72 11.35 1.13
CA ARG A 129 -13.00 10.96 0.51
C ARG A 129 -13.15 11.53 -0.90
N LYS A 130 -12.60 12.72 -1.16
CA LYS A 130 -12.68 13.41 -2.45
C LYS A 130 -11.68 12.87 -3.48
N TRP A 131 -10.46 12.57 -3.06
CA TRP A 131 -9.33 12.34 -3.98
C TRP A 131 -8.78 10.92 -3.95
N ALA A 132 -8.35 10.44 -2.79
CA ALA A 132 -7.66 9.15 -2.67
C ALA A 132 -8.63 7.97 -2.78
N LEU A 133 -9.76 8.01 -2.06
CA LEU A 133 -10.73 6.91 -2.04
C LEU A 133 -11.33 6.60 -3.42
N PRO A 134 -11.84 7.57 -4.20
CA PRO A 134 -12.40 7.27 -5.53
C PRO A 134 -11.35 6.71 -6.50
N ALA A 135 -10.12 7.24 -6.44
CA ALA A 135 -9.03 6.78 -7.28
C ALA A 135 -8.57 5.36 -6.91
N ALA A 136 -8.48 5.05 -5.61
CA ALA A 136 -8.19 3.71 -5.12
C ALA A 136 -9.26 2.71 -5.58
N ARG A 137 -10.55 3.06 -5.40
CA ARG A 137 -11.67 2.24 -5.85
C ARG A 137 -11.63 1.99 -7.37
N ARG A 138 -11.33 3.02 -8.16
CA ARG A 138 -11.19 2.90 -9.62
C ARG A 138 -10.08 1.91 -10.01
N ALA A 139 -8.91 2.03 -9.39
CA ALA A 139 -7.78 1.14 -9.68
C ALA A 139 -8.09 -0.33 -9.33
N LEU A 140 -8.64 -0.57 -8.14
CA LEU A 140 -8.95 -1.93 -7.66
C LEU A 140 -10.07 -2.59 -8.46
N ALA A 141 -11.08 -1.83 -8.93
CA ALA A 141 -12.16 -2.36 -9.74
C ALA A 141 -11.71 -2.95 -11.10
N ARG A 142 -10.49 -2.64 -11.54
CA ARG A 142 -9.90 -3.21 -12.76
C ARG A 142 -9.32 -4.61 -12.55
N VAL A 143 -9.01 -4.98 -11.31
CA VAL A 143 -8.38 -6.26 -10.97
C VAL A 143 -9.44 -7.36 -10.88
N ARG A 144 -9.19 -8.48 -11.54
CA ARG A 144 -10.08 -9.65 -11.63
C ARG A 144 -9.28 -10.93 -11.52
N GLY A 145 -9.89 -11.96 -10.95
CA GLY A 145 -9.31 -13.31 -10.88
C GLY A 145 -8.38 -13.55 -9.68
N ALA A 146 -8.10 -12.54 -8.86
CA ALA A 146 -7.34 -12.69 -7.60
C ALA A 146 -7.82 -11.68 -6.55
N PRO A 147 -7.65 -11.97 -5.24
CA PRO A 147 -7.96 -11.03 -4.17
C PRO A 147 -7.09 -9.77 -4.21
N THR A 148 -7.69 -8.66 -3.83
CA THR A 148 -7.06 -7.34 -3.72
C THR A 148 -6.91 -6.92 -2.27
N LEU A 149 -5.76 -6.32 -1.95
CA LEU A 149 -5.47 -5.77 -0.64
C LEU A 149 -5.23 -4.26 -0.77
N TYR A 150 -5.84 -3.47 0.11
CA TYR A 150 -5.58 -2.04 0.18
C TYR A 150 -4.93 -1.69 1.52
N PHE A 151 -3.71 -1.18 1.46
CA PHE A 151 -2.99 -0.67 2.63
C PHE A 151 -2.95 0.85 2.58
N THR A 152 -3.33 1.50 3.68
CA THR A 152 -3.13 2.94 3.88
C THR A 152 -2.34 3.17 5.16
N LYS A 153 -1.31 4.00 5.08
CA LYS A 153 -0.54 4.42 6.25
C LYS A 153 -1.20 5.64 6.90
N ASP A 154 -1.11 5.73 8.22
CA ASP A 154 -1.74 6.76 9.04
C ASP A 154 -3.27 6.74 8.86
N SER A 155 -3.83 5.53 8.79
CA SER A 155 -5.19 5.26 8.31
C SER A 155 -6.29 5.32 9.37
N ALA A 156 -5.95 5.49 10.65
CA ALA A 156 -6.94 5.50 11.74
C ALA A 156 -8.15 6.42 11.50
N PRO A 157 -7.99 7.66 10.97
CA PRO A 157 -9.13 8.53 10.66
C PRO A 157 -10.01 8.04 9.49
N PHE A 158 -9.47 7.18 8.63
CA PHE A 158 -10.13 6.71 7.41
C PHE A 158 -10.77 5.34 7.56
N LEU A 159 -10.50 4.64 8.66
CA LEU A 159 -10.92 3.27 8.92
C LEU A 159 -12.39 2.95 8.56
N PRO A 160 -13.40 3.79 8.89
CA PRO A 160 -14.79 3.51 8.50
C PRO A 160 -15.06 3.56 6.99
N MET A 161 -14.20 4.22 6.22
CA MET A 161 -14.33 4.41 4.78
C MET A 161 -13.51 3.41 3.97
N LEU A 162 -12.54 2.72 4.57
CA LEU A 162 -11.67 1.77 3.86
C LEU A 162 -12.46 0.67 3.11
N PRO A 163 -13.59 0.13 3.61
CA PRO A 163 -14.41 -0.81 2.85
C PRO A 163 -14.97 -0.24 1.54
N GLU A 164 -15.16 1.08 1.43
CA GLU A 164 -15.68 1.73 0.23
C GLU A 164 -14.71 1.64 -0.96
N THR A 165 -13.44 1.27 -0.72
CA THR A 165 -12.45 0.99 -1.78
C THR A 165 -12.80 -0.24 -2.62
N GLY A 166 -13.58 -1.16 -2.07
CA GLY A 166 -13.88 -2.45 -2.70
C GLY A 166 -12.76 -3.49 -2.61
N ALA A 167 -11.70 -3.25 -1.82
CA ALA A 167 -10.66 -4.23 -1.59
C ALA A 167 -11.17 -5.45 -0.81
N ASP A 168 -10.65 -6.64 -1.13
CA ASP A 168 -10.99 -7.88 -0.43
C ASP A 168 -10.37 -7.97 0.96
N ALA A 169 -9.24 -7.30 1.22
CA ALA A 169 -8.65 -7.17 2.54
C ALA A 169 -8.05 -5.78 2.79
N ILE A 170 -7.97 -5.40 4.06
CA ILE A 170 -7.48 -4.07 4.49
C ILE A 170 -6.18 -4.22 5.29
N GLY A 171 -5.12 -3.58 4.81
CA GLY A 171 -3.87 -3.42 5.54
C GLY A 171 -3.92 -2.21 6.48
N LEU A 172 -3.49 -2.41 7.72
CA LEU A 172 -3.56 -1.40 8.79
C LEU A 172 -2.16 -1.14 9.36
N ASP A 173 -1.88 0.12 9.69
CA ASP A 173 -0.69 0.50 10.44
C ASP A 173 -0.90 0.41 11.96
N TRP A 174 0.17 0.53 12.74
CA TRP A 174 0.17 0.31 14.19
C TRP A 174 -0.58 1.36 15.01
N ARG A 175 -0.98 2.49 14.41
CA ARG A 175 -1.80 3.49 15.11
C ARG A 175 -3.27 3.09 15.19
N VAL A 176 -3.67 2.07 14.44
CA VAL A 176 -5.03 1.54 14.47
C VAL A 176 -5.13 0.52 15.60
N ASP A 177 -6.08 0.71 16.51
CA ASP A 177 -6.48 -0.35 17.43
C ASP A 177 -7.11 -1.48 16.60
N LEU A 178 -6.43 -2.62 16.54
CA LEU A 178 -6.82 -3.73 15.67
C LEU A 178 -8.14 -4.35 16.11
N ALA A 179 -8.42 -4.43 17.42
CA ALA A 179 -9.68 -4.95 17.94
C ALA A 179 -10.85 -4.02 17.62
N ALA A 180 -10.65 -2.70 17.66
CA ALA A 180 -11.63 -1.71 17.19
C ALA A 180 -11.85 -1.82 15.67
N ALA A 181 -10.78 -1.99 14.89
CA ALA A 181 -10.87 -2.21 13.45
C ALA A 181 -11.66 -3.47 13.10
N ARG A 182 -11.49 -4.57 13.83
CA ARG A 182 -12.29 -5.80 13.63
C ARG A 182 -13.80 -5.54 13.81
N LYS A 183 -14.20 -4.66 14.72
CA LYS A 183 -15.62 -4.30 14.91
C LYS A 183 -16.16 -3.47 13.74
N ILE A 184 -15.35 -2.57 13.20
CA ILE A 184 -15.74 -1.67 12.09
C ILE A 184 -15.75 -2.43 10.74
N LEU A 185 -14.72 -3.23 10.48
CA LEU A 185 -14.52 -3.95 9.22
C LEU A 185 -15.28 -5.28 9.15
N GLY A 186 -15.76 -5.78 10.30
CA GLY A 186 -16.58 -6.99 10.39
C GLY A 186 -15.84 -8.25 9.90
N SER A 187 -16.33 -8.83 8.80
CA SER A 187 -15.77 -10.05 8.21
C SER A 187 -14.62 -9.80 7.24
N ILE A 188 -14.36 -8.55 6.84
CA ILE A 188 -13.28 -8.21 5.90
C ILE A 188 -11.94 -8.63 6.52
N PRO A 189 -11.13 -9.45 5.83
CA PRO A 189 -9.80 -9.78 6.28
C PRO A 189 -8.93 -8.55 6.52
N VAL A 190 -8.09 -8.61 7.55
CA VAL A 190 -7.15 -7.55 7.91
C VAL A 190 -5.71 -8.03 7.80
N GLN A 191 -4.81 -7.15 7.40
CA GLN A 191 -3.37 -7.38 7.41
C GLN A 191 -2.67 -6.39 8.34
N GLY A 192 -1.69 -6.85 9.12
CA GLY A 192 -0.92 -5.99 10.02
C GLY A 192 -1.01 -6.45 11.49
N ASN A 193 -0.79 -5.58 12.46
CA ASN A 193 -0.36 -4.19 12.30
C ASN A 193 0.76 -3.80 13.28
N LEU A 194 1.67 -4.73 13.57
CA LEU A 194 2.75 -4.51 14.53
C LEU A 194 3.63 -3.30 14.13
N ASP A 195 3.96 -2.43 15.08
CA ASP A 195 4.92 -1.34 14.84
C ASP A 195 6.30 -1.94 14.48
N PRO A 196 6.90 -1.61 13.32
CA PRO A 196 8.23 -2.10 12.93
C PRO A 196 9.31 -1.83 13.97
N THR A 197 9.19 -0.76 14.78
CA THR A 197 10.20 -0.45 15.79
C THR A 197 10.17 -1.41 16.99
N VAL A 198 9.15 -2.27 17.11
CA VAL A 198 9.15 -3.35 18.10
C VAL A 198 10.30 -4.33 17.85
N LEU A 199 10.77 -4.46 16.61
CA LEU A 199 11.86 -5.38 16.26
C LEU A 199 13.20 -5.08 16.96
N TYR A 200 13.36 -3.88 17.53
CA TYR A 200 14.55 -3.50 18.31
C TYR A 200 14.44 -3.86 19.80
N ALA A 201 13.27 -4.30 20.26
CA ALA A 201 13.05 -4.63 21.65
C ALA A 201 13.70 -5.97 22.05
N PRO A 202 13.91 -6.23 23.36
CA PRO A 202 14.32 -7.55 23.82
C PRO A 202 13.35 -8.66 23.36
N PRO A 203 13.82 -9.90 23.15
CA PRO A 203 13.00 -10.99 22.59
C PRO A 203 11.65 -11.23 23.30
N ASP A 204 11.61 -11.08 24.62
CA ASP A 204 10.38 -11.29 25.38
C ASP A 204 9.34 -10.19 25.14
N GLU A 205 9.78 -8.95 24.90
CA GLU A 205 8.90 -7.85 24.52
C GLU A 205 8.37 -8.03 23.10
N ILE A 206 9.22 -8.46 22.16
CA ILE A 206 8.78 -8.81 20.80
C ILE A 206 7.69 -9.88 20.86
N ARG A 207 7.92 -10.96 21.62
CA ARG A 207 6.91 -12.03 21.83
C ARG A 207 5.62 -11.48 22.40
N ALA A 208 5.70 -10.62 23.42
CA ALA A 208 4.53 -10.03 24.07
C ALA A 208 3.70 -9.18 23.09
N GLN A 209 4.35 -8.33 22.29
CA GLN A 209 3.70 -7.48 21.30
C GLN A 209 3.09 -8.29 20.15
N VAL A 210 3.80 -9.30 19.64
CA VAL A 210 3.28 -10.21 18.61
C VAL A 210 2.03 -10.93 19.10
N ARG A 211 2.06 -11.52 20.31
CA ARG A 211 0.89 -12.20 20.91
C ARG A 211 -0.26 -11.23 21.20
N ARG A 212 0.02 -9.97 21.53
CA ARG A 212 -1.02 -8.94 21.67
C ARG A 212 -1.73 -8.71 20.34
N VAL A 213 -0.99 -8.43 19.26
CA VAL A 213 -1.55 -8.19 17.92
C VAL A 213 -2.30 -9.42 17.40
N LEU A 214 -1.80 -10.64 17.61
CA LEU A 214 -2.49 -11.88 17.22
C LEU A 214 -3.83 -12.06 17.96
N ARG A 215 -3.88 -11.73 19.26
CA ARG A 215 -5.15 -11.74 20.03
C ARG A 215 -6.13 -10.70 19.52
N GLU A 216 -5.67 -9.47 19.26
CA GLU A 216 -6.50 -8.39 18.73
C GLU A 216 -7.02 -8.68 17.32
N GLY A 217 -6.27 -9.44 16.52
CA GLY A 217 -6.67 -9.90 15.19
C GLY A 217 -7.85 -10.89 15.19
N GLY A 218 -8.16 -11.50 16.34
CA GLY A 218 -9.40 -12.26 16.55
C GLY A 218 -9.46 -13.64 15.88
N GLY A 219 -8.32 -14.22 15.51
CA GLY A 219 -8.17 -15.63 15.09
C GLY A 219 -8.76 -16.02 13.73
N ARG A 220 -9.42 -15.11 13.01
CA ARG A 220 -9.98 -15.37 11.67
C ARG A 220 -9.80 -14.19 10.73
N GLY A 221 -9.43 -14.47 9.48
CA GLY A 221 -9.22 -13.43 8.46
C GLY A 221 -8.19 -12.39 8.91
N HIS A 222 -7.10 -12.83 9.54
CA HIS A 222 -5.99 -11.97 9.95
C HIS A 222 -4.69 -12.49 9.35
N VAL A 223 -4.07 -11.68 8.50
CA VAL A 223 -2.71 -11.88 8.02
C VAL A 223 -1.79 -11.05 8.91
N PHE A 224 -1.10 -11.69 9.85
CA PHE A 224 -0.12 -10.97 10.68
C PHE A 224 0.93 -10.33 9.78
N ASN A 225 1.18 -9.03 10.01
CA ASN A 225 2.26 -8.31 9.35
C ASN A 225 2.67 -7.12 10.22
N LEU A 226 3.76 -6.46 9.84
CA LEU A 226 4.08 -5.14 10.32
C LEU A 226 3.10 -4.11 9.74
N GLY A 227 2.95 -2.98 10.43
CA GLY A 227 2.19 -1.82 9.96
C GLY A 227 2.94 -0.93 8.97
N HIS A 228 4.20 -1.26 8.66
CA HIS A 228 5.02 -0.67 7.58
C HIS A 228 6.22 -1.59 7.30
N GLY A 229 7.04 -1.25 6.29
CA GLY A 229 8.27 -1.98 5.99
C GLY A 229 9.28 -1.99 7.14
N ILE A 230 10.09 -3.05 7.19
CA ILE A 230 11.22 -3.21 8.09
C ILE A 230 12.22 -2.07 7.83
N LEU A 231 12.74 -1.47 8.90
CA LEU A 231 13.76 -0.42 8.80
C LEU A 231 15.12 -1.02 8.42
N PRO A 232 15.98 -0.31 7.66
CA PRO A 232 17.24 -0.87 7.14
C PRO A 232 18.20 -1.41 8.21
N ASP A 233 18.15 -0.86 9.43
CA ASP A 233 18.99 -1.23 10.57
C ASP A 233 18.28 -2.13 11.60
N ALA A 234 17.08 -2.62 11.28
CA ALA A 234 16.37 -3.55 12.17
C ALA A 234 17.17 -4.85 12.35
N PRO A 235 17.33 -5.35 13.59
CA PRO A 235 18.12 -6.55 13.82
C PRO A 235 17.40 -7.78 13.27
N VAL A 236 18.12 -8.62 12.51
CA VAL A 236 17.59 -9.87 11.94
C VAL A 236 17.04 -10.78 13.04
N SER A 237 17.70 -10.84 14.21
CA SER A 237 17.23 -11.60 15.36
C SER A 237 15.85 -11.17 15.86
N GLY A 238 15.52 -9.87 15.77
CA GLY A 238 14.17 -9.39 16.09
C GLY A 238 13.12 -9.91 15.12
N VAL A 239 13.46 -9.96 13.82
CA VAL A 239 12.60 -10.53 12.77
C VAL A 239 12.40 -12.03 12.98
N GLU A 240 13.46 -12.77 13.32
CA GLU A 240 13.40 -14.20 13.62
C GLU A 240 12.45 -14.48 14.79
N VAL A 241 12.63 -13.78 15.92
CA VAL A 241 11.75 -13.91 17.09
C VAL A 241 10.28 -13.61 16.73
N MET A 242 10.03 -12.58 15.92
CA MET A 242 8.68 -12.26 15.46
C MET A 242 8.09 -13.42 14.64
N VAL A 243 8.80 -13.91 13.62
CA VAL A 243 8.32 -14.97 12.73
C VAL A 243 8.09 -16.28 13.50
N GLU A 244 9.01 -16.67 14.36
CA GLU A 244 8.88 -17.84 15.22
C GLU A 244 7.65 -17.74 16.12
N THR A 245 7.43 -16.58 16.73
CA THR A 245 6.27 -16.35 17.62
C THR A 245 4.95 -16.45 16.86
N VAL A 246 4.87 -15.89 15.65
CA VAL A 246 3.68 -16.00 14.79
C VAL A 246 3.44 -17.45 14.39
N LYS A 247 4.48 -18.18 13.97
CA LYS A 247 4.35 -19.59 13.55
C LYS A 247 3.99 -20.53 14.71
N ALA A 248 4.45 -20.23 15.92
CA ALA A 248 4.14 -21.00 17.12
C ALA A 248 2.76 -20.67 17.71
N TRP A 249 2.04 -19.68 17.16
CA TRP A 249 0.73 -19.28 17.66
C TRP A 249 -0.33 -20.32 17.31
N ALA A 250 -0.69 -21.15 18.29
CA ALA A 250 -1.91 -21.94 18.27
C ALA A 250 -3.06 -21.07 18.81
N GLY A 251 -3.61 -20.24 17.92
CA GLY A 251 -4.80 -19.42 18.17
C GLY A 251 -6.08 -20.22 18.10
#